data_AF-A0A1Y1WZP3-F1
#
_entry.id   AF-A0A1Y1WZP3-F1
#
_cell.length_a   1.000
_cell.length_b   1.000
_cell.length_c   1.000
_cell.angle_alpha   90.00
_cell.angle_beta   90.00
_cell.angle_gamma   90.00
#
_symmetry.space_group_name_H-M   'P 1'
#
loop_
_entity.id
_entity.type
_entity.pdbx_description
1 polymer ?
#
loop_
_entity_poly.entity_id
_entity_poly.type
_entity_poly.pdbx_seq_one_letter_code
_entity_poly.pdbx_strand_id
1 'polypeptide(L)' 'STYMIMDLGSDLTIDLLKRSLEINNGYSIIGLDTDQPMFKIGNFVYKGEVDYSLGTDLIFEV' A
#
# COMPACT_ATOMS: atom_id res chain seq x y z
N SER A 1 -7.75 -17.17 2.27
CA SER A 1 -7.30 -15.78 2.33
C SER A 1 -5.97 -15.67 1.61
N THR A 2 -5.79 -14.64 0.80
CA THR A 2 -4.53 -14.36 0.08
C THR A 2 -4.01 -13.03 0.58
N TYR A 3 -2.72 -12.97 0.91
CA TYR A 3 -2.06 -11.76 1.39
C TYR A 3 -1.13 -11.22 0.31
N MET A 4 -1.01 -9.91 0.25
CA MET A 4 -0.07 -9.17 -0.59
C MET A 4 0.72 -8.26 0.33
N ILE A 5 2.02 -8.16 0.09
CA ILE A 5 2.88 -7.19 0.77
C ILE A 5 3.00 -5.98 -0.13
N MET A 6 2.82 -4.80 0.46
CA MET A 6 2.99 -3.52 -0.23
C MET A 6 4.18 -2.81 0.40
N ASP A 7 5.25 -2.65 -0.38
CA ASP A 7 6.34 -1.75 -0.01
C ASP A 7 5.94 -0.32 -0.37
N LEU A 8 5.95 0.55 0.65
CA LEU A 8 5.58 1.96 0.52
C LEU A 8 6.80 2.88 0.38
N GLY A 9 8.02 2.34 0.38
CA GLY A 9 9.26 3.09 0.35
C GLY A 9 9.46 3.97 1.59
N SER A 10 10.33 4.97 1.48
CA SER A 10 10.70 5.86 2.59
C SER A 10 9.77 7.07 2.77
N ASP A 11 9.05 7.45 1.73
CA ASP A 11 8.30 8.71 1.69
C ASP A 11 6.96 8.60 2.44
N LEU A 12 6.46 7.39 2.62
CA LEU A 12 5.21 7.08 3.30
C LEU A 12 5.49 6.56 4.70
N THR A 13 5.34 7.44 5.68
CA THR A 13 5.51 7.09 7.10
C THR A 13 4.19 6.67 7.75
N ILE A 14 4.28 5.92 8.86
CA ILE A 14 3.11 5.52 9.65
C ILE A 14 2.30 6.74 10.10
N ASP A 15 2.95 7.84 10.47
CA ASP A 15 2.28 9.05 10.90
C ASP A 15 1.47 9.69 9.76
N LEU A 16 1.98 9.63 8.53
CA LEU A 16 1.26 10.11 7.36
C LEU A 16 0.03 9.24 7.06
N LEU A 17 0.17 7.91 7.17
CA LEU A 17 -0.94 6.95 7.04
C LEU A 17 -2.05 7.25 8.06
N LYS A 18 -1.70 7.38 9.34
CA LYS A 18 -2.63 7.69 10.43
C LYS A 18 -3.34 9.03 10.21
N ARG A 19 -2.58 10.07 9.86
CA ARG A 19 -3.14 11.40 9.58
C ARG A 19 -4.09 11.40 8.39
N SER A 20 -3.82 10.60 7.35
CA SER A 20 -4.72 10.49 6.21
C SER A 20 -6.04 9.80 6.56
N LEU A 21 -6.03 8.82 7.46
CA LEU A 21 -7.24 8.19 7.98
C LEU A 21 -8.14 9.20 8.71
N GLU A 22 -7.55 10.10 9.48
CA GLU A 22 -8.28 11.12 10.24
C GLU A 22 -8.87 12.23 9.34
N ILE A 23 -8.15 12.65 8.30
CA ILE A 23 -8.48 13.86 7.54
C ILE A 23 -9.15 13.56 6.19
N ASN A 24 -8.72 12.51 5.49
CA ASN A 24 -9.04 12.30 4.08
C ASN A 24 -9.75 10.97 3.80
N ASN A 25 -10.40 10.39 4.82
CA ASN A 25 -11.10 9.12 4.71
C ASN A 25 -10.16 7.93 4.38
N GLY A 26 -8.87 8.02 4.74
CA GLY A 26 -7.94 6.91 4.68
C GLY A 26 -7.14 6.77 3.40
N TYR A 27 -7.04 5.54 2.94
CA TYR A 27 -6.28 5.12 1.77
C TYR A 27 -7.13 4.24 0.87
N SER A 28 -6.79 4.19 -0.42
CA SER A 28 -7.48 3.34 -1.39
C SER A 28 -6.49 2.78 -2.38
N ILE A 29 -6.74 1.56 -2.84
CA ILE A 29 -6.00 0.93 -3.93
C ILE A 29 -6.96 0.81 -5.11
N ILE A 30 -6.51 1.23 -6.28
CA ILE A 30 -7.29 1.28 -7.51
C ILE A 30 -6.58 0.42 -8.56
N GLY A 31 -7.33 -0.44 -9.26
CA GLY A 31 -6.76 -1.23 -10.35
C GLY A 31 -5.83 -2.36 -9.90
N LEU A 32 -6.13 -3.04 -8.79
CA LEU A 32 -5.40 -4.24 -8.34
C LEU A 32 -5.43 -5.39 -9.35
N ASP A 33 -6.40 -5.36 -10.26
CA ASP A 33 -6.57 -6.25 -11.41
C ASP A 33 -5.75 -5.85 -12.63
N THR A 34 -4.96 -4.78 -12.53
CA THR A 34 -4.11 -4.26 -13.61
C THR A 34 -2.63 -4.41 -13.28
N ASP A 35 -1.78 -4.39 -14.29
CA ASP A 35 -0.31 -4.44 -14.12
C ASP A 35 0.25 -3.17 -13.46
N GLN A 36 -0.56 -2.12 -13.28
CA GLN A 36 -0.15 -0.82 -12.77
C GLN A 36 -1.17 -0.29 -11.74
N PRO A 37 -1.29 -0.93 -10.57
CA PRO A 37 -2.20 -0.49 -9.54
C PRO A 37 -1.80 0.89 -9.01
N MET A 38 -2.77 1.67 -8.55
CA MET A 38 -2.55 2.98 -7.97
C MET A 38 -2.88 2.96 -6.48
N PHE A 39 -1.99 3.52 -5.66
CA PHE A 39 -2.24 3.73 -4.24
C PHE A 39 -2.51 5.22 -3.99
N LYS A 40 -3.68 5.53 -3.43
CA LYS A 40 -4.05 6.89 -3.06
C LYS A 40 -4.10 7.01 -1.55
N ILE A 41 -3.43 8.02 -1.03
CA ILE A 41 -3.46 8.42 0.37
C ILE A 41 -3.62 9.94 0.46
N GLY A 42 -4.77 10.37 0.98
CA GLY A 42 -5.14 11.77 0.97
C GLY A 42 -5.13 12.36 -0.44
N ASN A 43 -4.29 13.37 -0.65
CA ASN A 43 -4.10 14.02 -1.95
C ASN A 43 -2.94 13.45 -2.76
N PHE A 44 -2.21 12.48 -2.21
CA PHE A 44 -1.09 11.83 -2.89
C PHE A 44 -1.57 10.59 -3.62
N VAL A 45 -1.02 10.40 -4.83
CA VAL A 45 -1.31 9.25 -5.69
C VAL A 45 0.02 8.67 -6.14
N TYR A 46 0.22 7.39 -5.84
CA TYR A 46 1.41 6.63 -6.16
C TYR A 46 1.05 5.58 -7.21
N LYS A 47 1.95 5.40 -8.18
CA LYS A 47 1.86 4.34 -9.17
C LYS A 47 2.65 3.14 -8.65
N GLY A 48 1.97 2.02 -8.47
CA GLY A 48 2.58 0.75 -8.08
C GLY A 48 3.06 -0.04 -9.28
N GLU A 49 3.94 -0.99 -8.98
CA GLU A 49 4.41 -2.04 -9.88
C GLU A 49 4.29 -3.36 -9.13
N VAL A 50 3.80 -4.39 -9.82
CA VAL A 50 3.72 -5.73 -9.23
C VAL A 50 5.09 -6.40 -9.35
N ASP A 51 5.71 -6.68 -8.21
CA ASP A 51 6.96 -7.43 -8.13
C ASP A 51 6.73 -8.79 -7.45
N TYR A 52 7.31 -9.84 -8.03
CA TYR A 52 7.22 -11.20 -7.52
C TYR A 52 8.52 -11.54 -6.80
N SER A 53 8.47 -11.57 -5.47
CA SER A 53 9.59 -11.99 -4.65
C SER A 53 9.88 -13.48 -4.83
N LEU A 54 11.17 -13.84 -4.83
CA LEU A 54 11.59 -15.23 -4.73
C LEU A 54 11.52 -15.68 -3.27
N GLY A 55 10.63 -16.62 -2.96
CA GLY A 55 10.50 -17.20 -1.62
C GLY A 55 9.09 -17.09 -1.06
N THR A 56 8.98 -16.98 0.26
CA THR A 56 7.69 -16.84 0.96
C THR A 56 7.89 -15.97 2.18
N ASP A 57 7.03 -14.97 2.32
CA ASP A 57 7.01 -14.10 3.49
C ASP A 57 6.16 -14.70 4.62
N LEU A 58 6.69 -14.69 5.84
CA LEU A 58 6.00 -15.13 7.04
C LEU A 58 5.59 -13.91 7.86
N ILE A 59 4.28 -13.68 7.99
CA ILE A 59 3.72 -12.56 8.76
C ILE A 59 3.22 -13.11 10.10
N PHE A 60 3.71 -12.53 11.20
CA PHE A 60 3.29 -12.87 12.56
C PHE A 60 2.59 -11.66 13.18
N GLU A 61 1.41 -11.89 13.75
CA GLU A 61 0.73 -10.89 14.58
C GLU A 61 1.43 -10.81 15.94
N VAL A 62 1.64 -9.59 16.43
CA VAL A 62 2.26 -9.31 17.74
C VAL A 62 1.24 -8.63 18.64
#